data_AF-A0A6G2BD57-F1
#
_entry.id   AF-A0A6G2BD57-F1
#
_cell.length_a   1.000
_cell.length_b   1.000
_cell.length_c   1.000
_cell.angle_alpha   90.00
_cell.angle_beta   90.00
_cell.angle_gamma   90.00
#
_symmetry.space_group_name_H-M   'P 1'
#
loop_
_entity.id
_entity.type
_entity.pdbx_description
1 polymer ?
#
loop_
_entity_poly.entity_id
_entity_poly.type
_entity_poly.pdbx_seq_one_letter_code
_entity_poly.pdbx_strand_id
1 'polypeptide(L)' 'MWVGTSARTREFTRRIRSGDAQAGMSTAEYAVGTIAAAGFAAVLYKVVTSGPVAEAMRGLIERALDAGL' A
#
# COMPACT_ATOMS: atom_id res chain seq x y z
N MET A 1 -29.50 5.51 -37.55
CA MET A 1 -29.05 6.16 -36.30
C MET A 1 -28.28 5.15 -35.46
N TRP A 2 -26.95 5.07 -35.61
CA TRP A 2 -26.02 4.55 -34.59
C TRP A 2 -24.58 4.84 -35.04
N VAL A 3 -23.97 5.91 -34.55
CA VAL A 3 -22.52 6.17 -34.72
C VAL A 3 -21.84 5.71 -33.44
N GLY A 4 -20.88 4.80 -33.60
CA GLY A 4 -20.27 4.02 -32.54
C GLY A 4 -19.52 4.86 -31.52
N THR A 5 -19.98 4.77 -30.28
CA THR A 5 -19.29 5.24 -29.07
C THR A 5 -18.14 4.32 -28.63
N SER A 6 -17.91 3.19 -29.31
CA SER A 6 -17.02 2.10 -28.86
C SER A 6 -15.57 2.16 -29.36
N ALA A 7 -15.23 3.09 -30.25
CA ALA A 7 -13.87 3.18 -30.81
C ALA A 7 -12.85 3.75 -29.80
N ARG A 8 -13.27 4.66 -28.91
CA ARG A 8 -12.38 5.42 -28.03
C ARG A 8 -11.76 4.56 -26.92
N THR A 9 -12.49 3.57 -26.42
CA THR A 9 -12.04 2.73 -25.30
C THR A 9 -10.93 1.76 -25.73
N ARG A 10 -11.00 1.25 -26.95
CA ARG A 10 -10.03 0.27 -27.49
C ARG A 10 -8.65 0.88 -27.74
N GLU A 11 -8.61 2.16 -28.06
CA GLU A 11 -7.36 2.86 -28.35
C GLU A 11 -6.54 3.11 -27.08
N PHE A 12 -7.20 3.38 -25.95
CA PHE A 12 -6.56 3.49 -24.64
C PHE A 12 -5.88 2.17 -24.23
N THR A 13 -6.60 1.05 -24.35
CA THR A 13 -6.04 -0.27 -24.03
C THR A 13 -4.91 -0.67 -24.97
N ARG A 14 -4.98 -0.29 -26.26
CA ARG A 14 -3.91 -0.53 -27.23
C ARG A 14 -2.63 0.26 -26.89
N ARG A 15 -2.77 1.51 -26.42
CA ARG A 15 -1.63 2.34 -25.96
C ARG A 15 -0.92 1.77 -24.73
N ILE A 16 -1.64 1.07 -23.85
CA ILE A 16 -1.05 0.35 -22.71
C ILE A 16 -0.30 -0.92 -23.15
N ARG A 17 -0.49 -1.41 -24.39
CA ARG A 17 0.17 -2.61 -24.93
C ARG A 17 1.28 -2.34 -25.94
N SER A 18 1.41 -1.13 -26.49
CA SER A 18 2.53 -0.73 -27.36
C SER A 18 3.83 -0.68 -26.55
N GLY A 19 4.99 -1.01 -27.16
CA GLY A 19 6.28 -1.21 -26.49
C GLY A 19 6.74 -0.11 -25.52
N ASP A 20 6.29 1.14 -25.67
CA ASP A 20 6.54 2.24 -24.73
C ASP A 20 5.91 2.02 -23.35
N ALA A 21 4.81 1.28 -23.29
CA ALA A 21 4.18 0.88 -22.04
C ALA A 21 5.04 -0.13 -21.26
N GLN A 22 5.93 -0.89 -21.90
CA GLN A 22 6.84 -1.81 -21.19
C GLN A 22 7.96 -1.07 -20.46
N ALA A 23 8.45 0.03 -21.02
CA ALA A 23 9.38 0.93 -20.32
C ALA A 23 8.71 1.60 -19.11
N GLY A 24 7.42 1.95 -19.22
CA GLY A 24 6.61 2.48 -18.12
C GLY A 24 6.09 1.43 -17.13
N MET A 25 5.94 0.17 -17.54
CA MET A 25 5.39 -0.92 -16.71
C MET A 25 6.29 -1.21 -15.52
N SER A 26 7.60 -1.27 -15.74
CA SER A 26 8.60 -1.48 -14.69
C SER A 26 8.65 -0.30 -13.69
N THR A 27 8.58 0.95 -14.16
CA THR A 27 8.56 2.12 -13.26
C THR A 27 7.27 2.21 -12.45
N ALA A 28 6.12 1.91 -13.07
CA ALA A 28 4.83 1.89 -12.39
C ALA A 28 4.75 0.78 -11.33
N GLU A 29 5.34 -0.39 -11.60
CA GLU A 29 5.42 -1.49 -10.65
C GLU A 29 6.19 -1.11 -9.39
N TYR A 30 7.38 -0.50 -9.54
CA TYR A 30 8.16 -0.02 -8.38
C TYR A 30 7.44 1.08 -7.60
N ALA A 31 6.76 2.00 -8.29
CA ALA A 31 6.00 3.06 -7.64
C ALA A 31 4.82 2.51 -6.83
N VAL A 32 4.04 1.59 -7.42
CA VAL A 32 2.92 0.93 -6.72
C VAL A 32 3.42 0.07 -5.57
N GLY A 33 4.53 -0.66 -5.74
CA GLY A 33 5.16 -1.43 -4.66
C GLY A 33 5.55 -0.55 -3.47
N THR A 34 6.12 0.62 -3.75
CA THR A 34 6.48 1.60 -2.70
C THR A 34 5.25 2.17 -2.00
N ILE A 35 4.20 2.54 -2.76
CA ILE A 35 2.94 3.05 -2.19
C ILE A 35 2.26 1.98 -1.33
N ALA A 36 2.24 0.73 -1.78
CA ALA A 36 1.70 -0.38 -1.02
C ALA A 36 2.46 -0.60 0.29
N ALA A 37 3.79 -0.58 0.26
CA ALA A 37 4.62 -0.69 1.45
C ALA A 37 4.40 0.48 2.42
N ALA A 38 4.34 1.71 1.92
CA ALA A 38 4.08 2.91 2.72
C ALA A 38 2.68 2.87 3.37
N GLY A 39 1.66 2.42 2.63
CA GLY A 39 0.31 2.22 3.16
C GLY A 39 0.28 1.18 4.29
N PHE A 40 0.95 0.04 4.09
CA PHE A 40 1.07 -0.99 5.12
C PHE A 40 1.80 -0.47 6.38
N ALA A 41 2.91 0.27 6.19
CA ALA A 41 3.63 0.90 7.29
C ALA A 41 2.77 1.89 8.08
N ALA A 42 1.94 2.69 7.39
CA ALA A 42 1.01 3.61 8.04
C ALA A 42 -0.03 2.86 8.90
N VAL A 43 -0.57 1.74 8.42
CA VAL A 43 -1.47 0.88 9.20
C VAL A 43 -0.75 0.32 10.44
N LEU A 44 0.46 -0.23 10.27
CA LEU A 44 1.26 -0.75 11.38
C LEU A 44 1.58 0.32 12.42
N TYR A 45 1.92 1.54 11.98
CA TYR A 45 2.15 2.67 12.88
C TYR A 45 0.90 2.95 13.74
N LYS A 46 -0.28 2.97 13.13
CA LYS A 46 -1.54 3.16 13.87
C LYS A 46 -1.82 2.04 14.87
N VAL A 47 -1.47 0.80 14.53
CA VAL A 47 -1.60 -0.34 15.43
C VAL A 47 -0.64 -0.20 16.62
N VAL A 48 0.64 0.03 16.36
CA VAL A 48 1.67 0.11 17.41
C VAL A 48 1.46 1.31 18.34
N THR A 49 0.98 2.44 17.80
CA THR A 49 0.65 3.63 18.58
C THR A 49 -0.77 3.60 19.16
N SER A 50 -1.48 2.48 19.07
CA SER A 50 -2.83 2.35 19.64
C SER A 50 -2.78 2.18 21.17
N GLY A 51 -3.85 2.62 21.85
CA GLY A 51 -4.00 2.46 23.30
C GLY A 51 -3.83 1.01 23.78
N PRO A 52 -4.48 0.00 23.18
CA PRO A 52 -4.31 -1.39 23.59
C PRO A 52 -2.87 -1.90 23.53
N VAL A 53 -2.11 -1.52 22.49
CA VAL A 53 -0.69 -1.93 22.36
C VAL A 53 0.18 -1.21 23.39
N ALA A 54 -0.08 0.08 23.64
CA ALA A 54 0.61 0.83 24.68
C ALA A 54 0.38 0.25 26.08
N GLU A 55 -0.87 -0.10 26.41
CA GLU A 55 -1.20 -0.72 27.70
C GLU A 55 -0.59 -2.13 27.83
N ALA A 56 -0.58 -2.92 26.75
CA ALA A 56 0.09 -4.22 26.75
C ALA A 56 1.61 -4.08 27.00
N MET A 57 2.28 -3.14 26.31
CA MET A 57 3.69 -2.84 26.52
C MET A 57 3.96 -2.36 27.95
N ARG A 58 3.11 -1.48 28.49
CA ARG A 58 3.20 -1.00 29.86
C ARG A 58 3.10 -2.15 30.86
N GLY A 59 2.13 -3.05 30.70
CA GLY A 59 1.98 -4.21 31.58
C GLY A 59 3.17 -5.17 31.50
N LEU A 60 3.80 -5.33 30.33
CA LEU A 60 5.04 -6.10 30.20
C LEU A 60 6.20 -5.46 30.96
N ILE A 61 6.33 -4.13 30.89
CA ILE A 61 7.35 -3.38 31.62
C ILE A 61 7.12 -3.49 33.13
N GLU A 62 5.90 -3.25 33.61
CA GLU A 62 5.56 -3.36 35.04
C GLU A 62 5.88 -4.76 35.58
N ARG A 63 5.51 -5.82 34.88
CA ARG A 63 5.86 -7.20 35.26
C ARG A 63 7.37 -7.47 35.28
N ALA A 64 8.13 -6.86 34.36
CA ALA A 64 9.58 -7.01 34.32
C ALA A 64 10.25 -6.29 35.50
N LEU A 65 9.70 -5.14 35.93
CA LEU A 65 10.18 -4.44 37.11
C LEU A 65 9.83 -5.20 38.40
N ASP A 66 8.61 -5.71 38.52
CA ASP A 66 8.16 -6.48 39.69
C ASP A 66 8.91 -7.82 39.86
N ALA A 67 9.36 -8.44 38.77
CA ALA A 67 10.12 -9.68 38.83
C ALA A 67 11.59 -9.49 39.24
N GLY A 68 12.12 -8.26 39.14
CA GLY A 68 13.51 -7.92 39.43
C GLY A 68 13.73 -7.22 40.78
N LEU A 69 12.66 -6.79 41.44
CA LEU A 69 12.62 -6.22 42.79
C LEU A 69 12.11 -7.26 43.80
#